data_AF-A0A834FPW6-F1
#
_entry.id   AF-A0A834FPW6-F1
#
_cell.length_a   1.000
_cell.length_b   1.000
_cell.length_c   1.000
_cell.angle_alpha   90.00
_cell.angle_beta   90.00
_cell.angle_gamma   90.00
#
_symmetry.space_group_name_H-M   'P 1'
#
loop_
_entity.id
_entity.type
_entity.pdbx_description
1 polymer ?
#
loop_
_entity_poly.entity_id
_entity_poly.type
_entity_poly.pdbx_seq_one_letter_code
_entity_poly.pdbx_strand_id
1 'polypeptide(L)'
;MPVSYVKTQQIIRELWQRIQPKFAVHLGIARGSRVFLLEQTGRNRGYKDRDVCGFCPQSCVERGPEKLHSVINMRDVSQHFKDTGIDVLPSADAGRFLCDFAYYCSLYHGHQRAAFIHMPSSGMPVPLLQALILTMLHQLEDPGQPASSSVSGGLFSSLKKKLTSLKEGSSSSLMVLMISRKVGRILGLYCQHILISSNLG
;
A
#
# COMPACT_ATOMS: atom_id res chain seq x y z
N MET A 1 10.09 -2.04 2.30
CA MET A 1 10.22 -1.00 3.34
C MET A 1 11.11 -1.52 4.46
N PRO A 2 11.96 -0.69 5.10
CA PRO A 2 12.72 -1.10 6.28
C PRO A 2 11.81 -1.61 7.39
N VAL A 3 12.31 -2.57 8.19
CA VAL A 3 11.68 -2.92 9.46
C VAL A 3 12.09 -1.90 10.55
N SER A 4 11.86 -0.61 10.31
CA SER A 4 12.19 0.49 11.23
C SER A 4 11.19 1.63 11.10
N TYR A 5 10.61 2.09 12.23
CA TYR A 5 9.57 3.12 12.24
C TYR A 5 10.11 4.46 11.77
N VAL A 6 11.25 4.89 12.34
CA VAL A 6 11.89 6.17 12.02
C VAL A 6 12.22 6.26 10.53
N LYS A 7 12.91 5.24 9.99
CA LYS A 7 13.27 5.21 8.57
C LYS A 7 12.04 5.14 7.68
N THR A 8 11.03 4.34 8.05
CA THR A 8 9.77 4.23 7.29
C THR A 8 9.06 5.57 7.20
N GLN A 9 8.93 6.30 8.30
CA GLN A 9 8.30 7.61 8.33
C GLN A 9 9.03 8.61 7.42
N GLN A 10 10.37 8.67 7.53
CA GLN A 10 11.21 9.56 6.73
C GLN A 10 11.06 9.27 5.24
N ILE A 11 11.20 8.01 4.82
CA ILE A 11 11.08 7.59 3.42
C ILE A 11 9.70 7.96 2.87
N ILE A 12 8.62 7.62 3.57
CA ILE A 12 7.25 7.88 3.08
C ILE A 12 7.00 9.38 2.92
N ARG A 13 7.37 10.17 3.92
CA ARG A 13 7.26 11.63 3.87
C ARG A 13 7.99 12.19 2.65
N GLU A 14 9.24 11.77 2.43
CA GLU A 14 10.04 12.23 1.30
C GLU A 14 9.46 11.80 -0.05
N LEU A 15 8.96 10.57 -0.18
CA LEU A 15 8.33 10.09 -1.40
C LEU A 15 7.11 10.95 -1.75
N TRP A 16 6.24 11.24 -0.78
CA TRP A 16 5.08 12.12 -0.99
C TRP A 16 5.47 13.56 -1.35
N GLN A 17 6.51 14.11 -0.73
CA GLN A 17 7.00 15.47 -1.01
C GLN A 17 7.64 15.59 -2.40
N ARG A 18 8.52 14.64 -2.77
CA ARG A 18 9.32 14.72 -4.00
C ARG A 18 8.58 14.23 -5.22
N ILE A 19 7.82 13.14 -5.11
CA ILE A 19 7.17 12.48 -6.24
C ILE A 19 5.76 13.02 -6.46
N GLN A 20 5.12 13.50 -5.39
CA GLN A 20 3.72 13.96 -5.39
C GLN A 20 2.78 12.99 -6.12
N PRO A 21 2.74 11.70 -5.72
CA PRO A 21 1.92 10.72 -6.43
C PRO A 21 0.44 11.11 -6.38
N LYS A 22 -0.32 10.62 -7.37
CA LYS A 22 -1.78 10.65 -7.36
C LYS A 22 -2.31 9.75 -6.25
N PHE A 23 -1.71 8.57 -6.09
CA PHE A 23 -2.16 7.53 -5.18
C PHE A 23 -1.00 6.64 -4.75
N ALA A 24 -1.02 6.12 -3.52
CA ALA A 24 -0.07 5.12 -3.04
C ALA A 24 -0.77 3.81 -2.69
N VAL A 25 -0.17 2.67 -3.01
CA VAL A 25 -0.70 1.35 -2.64
C VAL A 25 0.36 0.61 -1.85
N HIS A 26 0.05 0.28 -0.61
CA HIS A 26 0.89 -0.55 0.25
C HIS A 26 0.47 -2.01 0.10
N LEU A 27 1.42 -2.93 0.17
CA LEU A 27 1.20 -4.38 0.15
C LEU A 27 1.93 -5.01 1.33
N GLY A 28 1.22 -5.79 2.14
CA GLY A 28 1.77 -6.41 3.35
C GLY A 28 1.31 -7.84 3.48
N ILE A 29 2.15 -8.72 4.01
CA ILE A 29 1.80 -10.13 4.21
C ILE A 29 1.04 -10.29 5.53
N ALA A 30 -0.19 -10.80 5.47
CA ALA A 30 -0.98 -11.20 6.62
C ALA A 30 -0.75 -12.70 6.91
N ARG A 31 0.11 -13.00 7.89
CA ARG A 31 0.48 -14.38 8.22
C ARG A 31 -0.75 -15.19 8.64
N GLY A 32 -0.95 -16.34 8.01
CA GLY A 32 -2.08 -17.24 8.29
C GLY A 32 -3.40 -16.84 7.62
N SER A 33 -3.46 -15.67 6.96
CA SER A 33 -4.61 -15.31 6.14
C SER A 33 -4.65 -16.13 4.85
N ARG A 34 -5.85 -16.53 4.43
CA ARG A 34 -6.13 -17.10 3.10
C ARG A 34 -6.84 -16.10 2.18
N VAL A 35 -7.20 -14.94 2.70
CA VAL A 35 -7.98 -13.91 2.00
C VAL A 35 -7.15 -12.64 1.80
N PHE A 36 -7.50 -11.88 0.78
CA PHE A 36 -6.99 -10.52 0.57
C PHE A 36 -7.84 -9.55 1.37
N LEU A 37 -7.22 -8.78 2.25
CA LEU A 37 -7.90 -7.75 3.05
C LEU A 37 -7.58 -6.36 2.48
N LEU A 38 -8.62 -5.60 2.20
CA LEU A 38 -8.54 -4.21 1.72
C LEU A 38 -8.74 -3.27 2.92
N GLU A 39 -7.66 -2.67 3.40
CA GLU A 39 -7.68 -1.90 4.65
C GLU A 39 -8.21 -0.48 4.43
N GLN A 40 -9.38 -0.19 4.99
CA GLN A 40 -10.05 1.11 4.92
C GLN A 40 -9.39 2.16 5.81
N THR A 41 -8.80 1.75 6.94
CA THR A 41 -8.42 2.66 8.03
C THR A 41 -6.98 2.42 8.50
N GLY A 42 -6.21 3.50 8.64
CA GLY A 42 -4.94 3.50 9.36
C GLY A 42 -5.09 4.11 10.75
N ARG A 43 -4.30 3.65 11.72
CA ARG A 43 -4.29 4.17 13.11
C ARG A 43 -3.04 5.00 13.37
N ASN A 44 -3.17 6.08 14.12
CA ASN A 44 -2.01 6.91 14.49
C ASN A 44 -1.30 6.39 15.74
N ARG A 45 -1.95 5.56 16.56
CA ARG A 45 -1.51 5.18 17.90
C ARG A 45 -1.84 3.72 18.17
N GLY A 46 -1.31 3.20 19.28
CA GLY A 46 -1.59 1.84 19.75
C GLY A 46 -0.55 0.81 19.33
N TYR A 47 0.60 1.24 18.80
CA TYR A 47 1.76 0.39 18.56
C TYR A 47 2.31 -0.13 19.89
N LYS A 48 2.57 -1.44 19.95
CA LYS A 48 3.11 -2.12 21.15
C LYS A 48 4.44 -2.83 20.87
N ASP A 49 4.66 -3.21 19.62
CA ASP A 49 5.84 -3.96 19.21
C ASP A 49 6.99 -3.03 18.84
N ARG A 50 8.20 -3.40 19.28
CA ARG A 50 9.45 -2.74 18.93
C ARG A 50 9.90 -3.17 17.53
N ASP A 51 10.49 -2.25 16.78
CA ASP A 51 11.15 -2.56 15.52
C ASP A 51 12.54 -3.20 15.73
N VAL A 52 13.27 -3.48 14.65
CA VAL A 52 14.61 -4.13 14.73
C VAL A 52 15.66 -3.23 15.39
N CYS A 53 15.37 -1.94 15.58
CA CYS A 53 16.20 -1.00 16.31
C CYS A 53 15.79 -0.88 17.79
N GLY A 54 14.83 -1.71 18.24
CA GLY A 54 14.30 -1.67 19.60
C GLY A 54 13.35 -0.51 19.85
N PHE A 55 12.94 0.25 18.83
CA PHE A 55 12.10 1.44 18.98
C PHE A 55 10.61 1.11 18.79
N CYS A 56 9.75 1.71 19.63
CA CYS A 56 8.30 1.63 19.49
C CYS A 56 7.71 3.04 19.62
N PRO A 57 6.99 3.55 18.60
CA PRO A 57 6.48 4.91 18.60
C PRO A 57 5.20 5.04 19.44
N GLN A 58 5.06 6.16 20.16
CA GLN A 58 3.79 6.52 20.80
C GLN A 58 2.71 6.91 19.77
N SER A 59 3.11 7.48 18.64
CA SER A 59 2.25 7.82 17.51
C SER A 59 3.00 7.82 16.16
N CYS A 60 2.31 7.61 15.03
CA CYS A 60 2.92 7.75 13.68
C CYS A 60 3.27 9.19 13.40
N VAL A 61 2.33 10.11 13.61
CA VAL A 61 2.49 11.54 13.41
C VAL A 61 2.06 12.27 14.67
N GLU A 62 2.96 13.07 15.21
CA GLU A 62 2.68 13.90 16.38
C GLU A 62 1.50 14.84 16.09
N ARG A 63 0.51 14.86 17.00
CA ARG A 63 -0.74 15.62 16.88
C ARG A 63 -1.59 15.28 15.63
N GLY A 64 -1.28 14.21 14.90
CA GLY A 64 -2.10 13.71 13.81
C GLY A 64 -3.44 13.12 14.30
N PRO A 65 -4.49 13.06 13.46
CA PRO A 65 -5.78 12.46 13.80
C PRO A 65 -5.64 11.02 14.29
N GLU A 66 -6.47 10.55 15.24
CA GLU A 66 -6.35 9.18 15.76
C GLU A 66 -6.48 8.10 14.66
N LYS A 67 -7.33 8.38 13.67
CA LYS A 67 -7.63 7.51 12.53
C LYS A 67 -7.69 8.34 11.26
N LEU A 68 -7.29 7.72 10.17
CA LEU A 68 -7.50 8.23 8.83
C LEU A 68 -8.11 7.12 7.97
N HIS A 69 -9.05 7.49 7.11
CA HIS A 69 -9.66 6.58 6.16
C HIS A 69 -9.11 6.84 4.76
N SER A 70 -8.95 5.79 3.96
CA SER A 70 -8.73 5.99 2.53
C SER A 70 -9.91 6.74 1.91
N VAL A 71 -9.64 7.59 0.92
CA VAL A 71 -10.70 8.12 0.04
C VAL A 71 -11.32 7.04 -0.85
N ILE A 72 -10.67 5.88 -0.98
CA ILE A 72 -11.22 4.71 -1.65
C ILE A 72 -12.22 4.03 -0.73
N ASN A 73 -13.40 3.70 -1.26
CA ASN A 73 -14.36 2.83 -0.60
C ASN A 73 -13.97 1.36 -0.83
N MET A 74 -13.31 0.76 0.16
CA MET A 74 -12.82 -0.62 0.07
C MET A 74 -13.94 -1.65 0.03
N ARG A 75 -15.13 -1.31 0.54
CA ARG A 75 -16.31 -2.18 0.44
C ARG A 75 -16.75 -2.31 -1.02
N ASP A 76 -16.82 -1.20 -1.74
CA ASP A 76 -17.21 -1.19 -3.14
C ASP A 76 -16.16 -1.88 -4.01
N VAL A 77 -14.87 -1.68 -3.71
CA VAL A 77 -13.79 -2.43 -4.37
C VAL A 77 -13.95 -3.92 -4.13
N SER A 78 -14.12 -4.37 -2.88
CA SER A 78 -14.33 -5.80 -2.56
C SER A 78 -15.56 -6.38 -3.27
N GLN A 79 -16.66 -5.64 -3.31
CA GLN A 79 -17.90 -6.07 -3.95
C GLN A 79 -17.73 -6.31 -5.46
N HIS A 80 -16.82 -5.60 -6.12
CA HIS A 80 -16.48 -5.83 -7.53
C HIS A 80 -15.86 -7.22 -7.79
N PHE A 81 -15.26 -7.86 -6.78
CA PHE A 81 -14.61 -9.16 -6.89
C PHE A 81 -15.43 -10.32 -6.30
N LYS A 82 -16.65 -10.06 -5.80
CA LYS A 82 -17.46 -11.07 -5.09
C LYS A 82 -17.70 -12.33 -5.93
N ASP A 83 -17.95 -12.17 -7.23
CA ASP A 83 -18.32 -13.27 -8.12
C ASP A 83 -17.12 -13.88 -8.87
N THR A 84 -15.90 -13.43 -8.58
CA THR A 84 -14.69 -13.93 -9.26
C THR A 84 -14.13 -15.20 -8.61
N GLY A 85 -14.72 -15.66 -7.49
CA GLY A 85 -14.21 -16.80 -6.71
C GLY A 85 -12.88 -16.50 -5.98
N ILE A 86 -12.53 -15.22 -5.83
CA ILE A 86 -11.33 -14.77 -5.11
C ILE A 86 -11.80 -14.08 -3.82
N ASP A 87 -11.32 -14.55 -2.67
CA ASP A 87 -11.68 -13.96 -1.38
C ASP A 87 -10.98 -12.61 -1.18
N VAL A 88 -11.65 -11.54 -1.59
CA VAL A 88 -11.25 -10.14 -1.35
C VAL A 88 -12.28 -9.50 -0.42
N LEU A 89 -11.86 -9.13 0.79
CA LEU A 89 -12.74 -8.60 1.83
C LEU A 89 -12.29 -7.21 2.30
N PRO A 90 -13.22 -6.30 2.65
CA PRO A 90 -12.84 -5.05 3.27
C PRO A 90 -12.46 -5.29 4.74
N SER A 91 -11.52 -4.50 5.24
CA SER A 91 -11.09 -4.50 6.64
C SER A 91 -10.97 -3.06 7.15
N ALA A 92 -11.16 -2.85 8.45
CA ALA A 92 -10.98 -1.54 9.10
C ALA A 92 -9.79 -1.55 10.08
N ASP A 93 -8.93 -2.54 9.97
CA ASP A 93 -7.85 -2.81 10.91
C ASP A 93 -6.60 -3.33 10.21
N ALA A 94 -5.72 -2.40 9.83
CA ALA A 94 -4.41 -2.70 9.26
C ALA A 94 -3.41 -3.28 10.27
N GLY A 95 -3.83 -3.59 11.49
CA GLY A 95 -2.97 -4.02 12.59
C GLY A 95 -2.40 -2.85 13.37
N ARG A 96 -1.29 -3.09 14.10
CA ARG A 96 -0.60 -2.11 14.96
C ARG A 96 0.92 -2.31 14.95
N PHE A 97 1.46 -2.51 13.75
CA PHE A 97 2.90 -2.61 13.51
C PHE A 97 3.30 -1.73 12.31
N LEU A 98 4.45 -2.01 11.69
CA LEU A 98 4.98 -1.21 10.59
C LEU A 98 4.10 -1.12 9.34
N CYS A 99 3.27 -2.13 9.08
CA CYS A 99 2.30 -2.11 7.99
C CYS A 99 1.27 -0.98 8.15
N ASP A 100 0.56 -0.95 9.29
CA ASP A 100 -0.36 0.11 9.65
C ASP A 100 0.35 1.47 9.76
N PHE A 101 1.55 1.50 10.36
CA PHE A 101 2.33 2.74 10.47
C PHE A 101 2.68 3.33 9.09
N ALA A 102 3.21 2.51 8.18
CA ALA A 102 3.52 2.96 6.81
C ALA A 102 2.26 3.45 6.08
N TYR A 103 1.17 2.71 6.23
CA TYR A 103 -0.11 3.06 5.63
C TYR A 103 -0.65 4.38 6.18
N TYR A 104 -0.74 4.54 7.50
CA TYR A 104 -1.18 5.76 8.16
C TYR A 104 -0.33 6.95 7.75
N CYS A 105 1.00 6.82 7.78
CA CYS A 105 1.87 7.93 7.42
C CYS A 105 1.70 8.31 5.92
N SER A 106 1.32 7.37 5.03
CA SER A 106 0.90 7.71 3.66
C SER A 106 -0.49 8.33 3.55
N LEU A 107 -1.46 7.89 4.36
CA LEU A 107 -2.76 8.55 4.44
C LEU A 107 -2.62 10.01 4.89
N TYR A 108 -1.76 10.26 5.88
CA TYR A 108 -1.50 11.60 6.40
C TYR A 108 -0.88 12.52 5.34
N HIS A 109 0.26 12.15 4.77
CA HIS A 109 0.95 12.98 3.77
C HIS A 109 0.23 13.02 2.42
N GLY A 110 -0.47 11.95 2.06
CA GLY A 110 -1.18 11.79 0.81
C GLY A 110 -2.57 12.42 0.77
N HIS A 111 -3.02 13.05 1.86
CA HIS A 111 -4.39 13.55 2.01
C HIS A 111 -5.41 12.43 1.75
N GLN A 112 -5.24 11.32 2.46
CA GLN A 112 -6.08 10.11 2.41
C GLN A 112 -6.05 9.33 1.08
N ARG A 113 -5.21 9.74 0.11
CA ARG A 113 -4.99 9.03 -1.17
C ARG A 113 -3.96 7.89 -1.06
N ALA A 114 -4.21 6.95 -0.15
CA ALA A 114 -3.46 5.72 -0.07
C ALA A 114 -4.40 4.51 0.13
N ALA A 115 -4.00 3.34 -0.35
CA ALA A 115 -4.61 2.06 -0.04
C ALA A 115 -3.58 1.14 0.62
N PHE A 116 -4.09 0.15 1.36
CA PHE A 116 -3.28 -0.94 1.85
C PHE A 116 -3.99 -2.27 1.61
N ILE A 117 -3.25 -3.23 1.03
CA ILE A 117 -3.73 -4.58 0.76
C ILE A 117 -2.89 -5.56 1.57
N HIS A 118 -3.56 -6.21 2.51
CA HIS A 118 -3.01 -7.34 3.24
C HIS A 118 -3.24 -8.61 2.43
N MET A 119 -2.16 -9.28 2.02
CA MET A 119 -2.20 -10.46 1.17
C MET A 119 -1.82 -11.74 1.93
N PRO A 120 -2.33 -12.90 1.51
CA PRO A 120 -1.90 -14.21 2.03
C PRO A 120 -0.40 -14.44 1.88
N SER A 121 0.16 -15.34 2.69
CA SER A 121 1.57 -15.77 2.57
C SER A 121 1.89 -16.46 1.24
N SER A 122 0.89 -16.97 0.52
CA SER A 122 1.03 -17.49 -0.85
C SER A 122 1.35 -16.39 -1.88
N GLY A 123 1.29 -15.12 -1.47
CA GLY A 123 1.59 -13.96 -2.29
C GLY A 123 0.37 -13.46 -3.06
N MET A 124 0.63 -12.60 -4.04
CA MET A 124 -0.41 -11.95 -4.83
C MET A 124 -0.22 -12.21 -6.32
N PRO A 125 -1.21 -12.80 -7.01
CA PRO A 125 -1.21 -12.87 -8.47
C PRO A 125 -1.16 -11.47 -9.07
N VAL A 126 -0.22 -11.23 -9.98
CA VAL A 126 -0.06 -9.93 -10.66
C VAL A 126 -1.35 -9.44 -11.32
N PRO A 127 -2.15 -10.29 -12.02
CA PRO A 127 -3.42 -9.84 -12.61
C PRO A 127 -4.43 -9.34 -11.57
N LEU A 128 -4.51 -9.99 -10.40
CA LEU A 128 -5.40 -9.56 -9.32
C LEU A 128 -4.97 -8.20 -8.75
N LEU A 129 -3.67 -8.01 -8.49
CA LEU A 129 -3.16 -6.72 -8.05
C LEU A 129 -3.48 -5.60 -9.04
N GLN A 130 -3.31 -5.87 -10.33
CA GLN A 130 -3.64 -4.92 -11.39
C GLN A 130 -5.14 -4.57 -11.34
N ALA A 131 -6.01 -5.57 -11.30
CA ALA A 131 -7.46 -5.35 -11.24
C ALA A 131 -7.88 -4.54 -10.01
N LEU A 132 -7.31 -4.84 -8.83
CA LEU A 132 -7.57 -4.09 -7.60
C LEU A 132 -7.14 -2.62 -7.73
N ILE A 133 -5.91 -2.37 -8.16
CA ILE A 133 -5.40 -1.00 -8.34
C ILE A 133 -6.26 -0.22 -9.32
N LEU A 134 -6.66 -0.83 -10.44
CA LEU A 134 -7.49 -0.16 -11.44
C LEU A 134 -8.87 0.19 -10.90
N THR A 135 -9.49 -0.73 -10.16
CA THR A 135 -10.78 -0.50 -9.49
C THR A 135 -10.68 0.67 -8.51
N MET A 136 -9.59 0.76 -7.75
CA MET A 136 -9.32 1.89 -6.85
C MET A 136 -9.09 3.20 -7.61
N LEU A 137 -8.33 3.17 -8.72
CA LEU A 137 -8.06 4.37 -9.52
C LEU A 137 -9.33 4.94 -10.16
N HIS A 138 -10.27 4.09 -10.58
CA HIS A 138 -11.57 4.54 -11.08
C HIS A 138 -12.35 5.37 -10.06
N GLN A 139 -12.39 4.95 -8.79
CA GLN A 139 -13.05 5.72 -7.74
C GLN A 139 -12.41 7.12 -7.53
N LEU A 140 -11.13 7.29 -7.86
CA LEU A 140 -10.45 8.60 -7.78
C LEU A 140 -10.75 9.51 -8.97
N GLU A 141 -11.15 8.95 -10.11
CA GLU A 141 -11.45 9.70 -11.33
C GLU A 141 -12.92 10.11 -11.39
N ASP A 142 -13.81 9.34 -10.75
CA ASP A 142 -15.24 9.62 -10.72
C ASP A 142 -15.88 9.20 -9.38
N PRO A 143 -15.93 10.08 -8.36
CA PRO A 143 -16.41 9.74 -7.01
C PRO A 143 -17.93 9.47 -6.92
N GLY A 144 -18.66 9.40 -8.04
CA GLY A 144 -20.12 9.26 -8.09
C GLY A 144 -20.71 8.18 -9.02
N GLN A 145 -19.90 7.37 -9.71
CA GLN A 145 -20.38 6.35 -10.68
C GLN A 145 -19.79 4.96 -10.38
N PRO A 146 -20.59 3.88 -10.45
CA PRO A 146 -20.08 2.51 -10.39
C PRO A 146 -19.17 2.22 -11.61
N ALA A 147 -18.06 1.53 -11.36
CA ALA A 147 -17.01 1.28 -12.35
C ALA A 147 -17.50 0.40 -13.51
N SER A 148 -18.00 1.02 -14.58
CA SER A 148 -18.25 0.38 -15.87
C SER A 148 -17.70 1.21 -17.04
N SER A 149 -16.38 1.21 -17.21
CA SER A 149 -15.75 1.44 -18.52
C SER A 149 -14.26 1.11 -18.48
N SER A 150 -13.72 0.69 -19.63
CA SER A 150 -12.42 0.07 -19.85
C SER A 150 -11.23 1.03 -19.65
N VAL A 151 -10.27 0.63 -18.79
CA VAL A 151 -8.95 1.27 -18.69
C VAL A 151 -8.08 0.89 -19.89
N SER A 152 -7.35 1.85 -20.44
CA SER A 152 -6.50 1.68 -21.62
C SER A 152 -5.26 0.80 -21.39
N GLY A 153 -4.94 -0.03 -22.38
CA GLY A 153 -3.87 -1.05 -22.38
C GLY A 153 -2.44 -0.57 -22.09
N GLY A 154 -2.17 0.75 -22.14
CA GLY A 154 -0.84 1.33 -21.90
C GLY A 154 -0.36 1.20 -20.45
N LEU A 155 -1.27 1.37 -19.47
CA LEU A 155 -0.98 1.24 -18.04
C LEU A 155 -0.61 -0.20 -17.66
N PHE A 156 -1.27 -1.18 -18.30
CA PHE A 156 -1.11 -2.61 -18.06
C PHE A 156 0.29 -3.13 -18.40
N SER A 157 0.87 -2.69 -19.52
CA SER A 157 2.20 -3.12 -19.95
C SER A 157 3.32 -2.62 -19.04
N SER A 158 3.19 -1.39 -18.52
CA SER A 158 4.13 -0.81 -17.55
C SER A 158 4.03 -1.47 -16.17
N LEU A 159 2.81 -1.75 -15.66
CA LEU A 159 2.61 -2.50 -14.41
C LEU A 159 3.22 -3.89 -14.51
N LYS A 160 2.88 -4.63 -15.58
CA LYS A 160 3.29 -6.03 -15.74
C LYS A 160 4.81 -6.18 -15.75
N LYS A 161 5.53 -5.36 -16.53
CA LYS A 161 7.01 -5.35 -16.58
C LYS A 161 7.64 -5.05 -15.23
N LYS A 162 7.06 -4.14 -14.44
CA LYS A 162 7.60 -3.72 -13.14
C LYS A 162 7.31 -4.73 -12.04
N LEU A 163 6.16 -5.41 -12.10
CA LEU A 163 5.76 -6.45 -11.17
C LEU A 163 6.47 -7.79 -11.39
N THR A 164 6.77 -8.16 -12.64
CA THR A 164 7.58 -9.36 -12.93
C THR A 164 9.00 -9.26 -12.40
N SER A 165 9.58 -8.05 -12.40
CA SER A 165 10.92 -7.78 -11.83
C SER A 165 10.98 -7.93 -10.31
N LEU A 166 9.85 -7.98 -9.59
CA LEU A 166 9.81 -8.09 -8.12
C LEU A 166 9.90 -9.54 -7.62
N LYS A 167 9.65 -10.52 -8.49
CA LYS A 167 9.69 -11.95 -8.14
C LYS A 167 11.11 -12.46 -7.83
N GLU A 168 12.16 -11.72 -8.20
CA GLU A 168 13.54 -12.23 -8.17
C GLU A 168 14.43 -11.72 -7.02
N GLY A 169 13.91 -11.12 -5.93
CA GLY A 169 14.86 -10.70 -4.88
C GLY A 169 14.44 -10.20 -3.51
N SER A 170 13.16 -10.06 -3.14
CA SER A 170 12.83 -9.33 -1.89
C SER A 170 12.41 -10.22 -0.72
N SER A 171 13.20 -10.17 0.38
CA SER A 171 12.86 -10.73 1.70
C SER A 171 11.94 -9.79 2.54
N SER A 172 11.50 -8.65 1.97
CA SER A 172 10.73 -7.65 2.71
C SER A 172 9.23 -7.94 2.72
N SER A 173 8.61 -8.06 3.91
CA SER A 173 7.17 -8.33 4.06
C SER A 173 6.23 -7.14 3.79
N LEU A 174 6.77 -5.95 3.47
CA LEU A 174 6.01 -4.73 3.19
C LEU A 174 6.59 -3.95 2.00
N MET A 175 5.72 -3.64 1.04
CA MET A 175 6.00 -2.92 -0.20
C MET A 175 5.10 -1.69 -0.34
N VAL A 176 5.61 -0.64 -1.00
CA VAL A 176 4.80 0.53 -1.41
C VAL A 176 4.98 0.81 -2.90
N LEU A 177 3.86 1.01 -3.59
CA LEU A 177 3.77 1.41 -4.99
C LEU A 177 3.25 2.85 -5.07
N MET A 178 4.00 3.74 -5.71
CA MET A 178 3.61 5.13 -5.94
C MET A 178 3.08 5.31 -7.36
N ILE A 179 1.84 5.81 -7.50
CA ILE A 179 1.16 6.00 -8.80
C ILE A 179 1.19 7.47 -9.19
N SER A 180 1.69 7.81 -10.38
CA SER A 180 1.89 9.20 -10.81
C SER A 180 0.58 9.91 -11.18
N ARG A 181 0.63 11.24 -11.16
CA ARG A 181 -0.43 12.13 -11.68
C ARG A 181 -0.46 12.23 -13.20
N LYS A 182 0.65 11.96 -13.89
CA LYS A 182 0.69 11.97 -15.36
C LYS A 182 0.09 10.67 -15.89
N VAL A 183 -1.04 10.78 -16.60
CA VAL A 183 -1.75 9.69 -17.27
C VAL A 183 -0.73 8.79 -18.00
N GLY A 184 -0.69 7.51 -17.64
CA GLY A 184 0.09 6.48 -18.35
C GLY A 184 1.52 6.20 -17.87
N ARG A 185 2.02 6.77 -16.76
CA ARG A 185 3.36 6.39 -16.23
C ARG A 185 3.34 6.13 -14.72
N ILE A 186 3.72 4.92 -14.30
CA ILE A 186 4.03 4.63 -12.89
C ILE A 186 5.45 5.11 -12.60
N LEU A 187 5.55 6.20 -11.84
CA LEU A 187 6.81 6.70 -11.30
C LEU A 187 7.27 5.76 -10.18
N GLY A 188 7.96 4.68 -10.57
CA GLY A 188 8.68 3.79 -9.64
C GLY A 188 7.80 2.89 -8.78
N LEU A 189 8.15 1.60 -8.72
CA LEU A 189 7.98 0.87 -7.47
C LEU A 189 9.17 1.30 -6.60
N TYR A 190 8.93 1.99 -5.49
CA TYR A 190 9.97 2.17 -4.49
C TYR A 190 9.99 0.93 -3.62
N CYS A 191 10.51 -0.16 -4.20
CA CYS A 191 10.89 -1.35 -3.45
C CYS A 191 12.32 -1.13 -2.97
N GLN A 192 12.49 -0.52 -1.79
CA GLN A 192 13.83 -0.36 -1.24
C GLN A 192 14.36 -1.75 -0.85
N HIS A 193 15.19 -2.33 -1.72
CA HIS A 193 16.26 -3.24 -1.30
C HIS A 193 17.18 -2.42 -0.39
N ILE A 194 17.00 -2.55 0.92
CA ILE A 194 18.09 -2.18 1.83
C ILE A 194 19.08 -3.33 1.73
N LEU A 195 20.01 -3.23 0.79
CA LEU A 195 21.32 -3.84 0.95
C LEU A 195 21.93 -3.17 2.18
N ILE A 196 21.88 -3.87 3.31
CA ILE A 196 22.85 -3.60 4.38
C ILE A 196 24.19 -4.00 3.77
N SER A 197 24.90 -3.04 3.17
CA SER A 197 26.33 -3.18 2.99
C SER A 197 26.91 -3.13 4.40
N SER A 198 27.18 -4.31 4.96
CA SER A 198 28.17 -4.49 5.99
C SER A 198 29.54 -4.20 5.37
N ASN A 199 29.89 -2.92 5.28
CA ASN A 199 31.29 -2.51 5.39
C ASN A 199 31.49 -2.11 6.86
N LEU A 200 31.68 -3.12 7.70
CA LEU A 200 32.57 -2.99 8.83
C LEU A 200 33.97 -3.15 8.25
N GLY A 201 34.87 -2.22 8.60
CA GLY A 201 36.29 -2.34 8.32
C GLY A 201 36.95 -3.46 9.10
#